data_AF-A0A7L0JFZ3-F1
#
_entry.id   AF-A0A7L0JFZ3-F1
#
_cell.length_a   1.000
_cell.length_b   1.000
_cell.length_c   1.000
_cell.angle_alpha   90.00
_cell.angle_beta   90.00
_cell.angle_gamma   90.00
#
_symmetry.space_group_name_H-M   'P 1'
#
loop_
_entity.id
_entity.type
_entity.pdbx_description
1 polymer ?
#
loop_
_entity_poly.entity_id
_entity_poly.type
_entity_poly.pdbx_seq_one_letter_code
_entity_poly.pdbx_strand_id
1 'polypeptide(L)'
;GRGRGRGRGQMTFSVEAVGIGKGDALPPPTLQPSPLFPALEHRAAPLPGGEEGEYMLALKQELRRAMRGLPYFVKPGAPRRDIERYSDKYQLSSPVDSAIDWNPDWRRLPRELK
;
A
#
# COMPACT_ATOMS: atom_id res chain seq x y z
N GLY A 1 5.86 42.64 -48.63
CA GLY A 1 4.92 42.74 -47.50
C GLY A 1 5.52 42.06 -46.28
N ARG A 2 5.56 42.78 -45.16
CA ARG A 2 6.21 42.37 -43.89
C ARG A 2 5.55 41.12 -43.29
N GLY A 3 6.33 40.04 -43.13
CA GLY A 3 5.93 38.84 -42.41
C GLY A 3 5.83 39.12 -40.91
N ARG A 4 4.65 38.89 -40.33
CA ARG A 4 4.32 39.13 -38.93
C ARG A 4 5.08 38.14 -38.03
N GLY A 5 5.92 38.67 -37.14
CA GLY A 5 6.64 37.91 -36.13
C GLY A 5 5.68 37.19 -35.20
N ARG A 6 5.83 35.86 -35.12
CA ARG A 6 5.19 35.04 -34.09
C ARG A 6 5.89 35.28 -32.77
N GLY A 7 5.11 35.57 -31.73
CA GLY A 7 5.56 36.03 -30.43
C GLY A 7 6.66 35.15 -29.80
N ARG A 8 7.87 35.71 -29.70
CA ARG A 8 8.77 35.38 -28.59
C ARG A 8 8.15 36.01 -27.35
N GLY A 9 7.53 35.20 -26.49
CA GLY A 9 7.19 35.67 -25.14
C GLY A 9 8.46 36.18 -24.49
N GLN A 10 8.50 37.46 -24.12
CA GLN A 10 9.66 38.01 -23.41
C GLN A 10 9.76 37.31 -22.07
N MET A 11 10.74 36.41 -21.94
CA MET A 11 11.07 35.81 -20.66
C MET A 11 11.69 36.91 -19.78
N THR A 12 11.29 36.97 -18.50
CA THR A 12 11.77 38.00 -17.55
C THR A 12 13.24 37.81 -17.14
N PHE A 13 13.89 36.77 -17.63
CA PHE A 13 15.29 36.43 -17.37
C PHE A 13 16.06 36.21 -18.68
N SER A 14 17.40 36.37 -18.61
CA SER A 14 18.29 36.15 -19.76
C SER A 14 18.35 34.68 -20.14
N VAL A 15 17.87 34.36 -21.35
CA VAL A 15 17.92 33.01 -21.93
C VAL A 15 19.36 32.56 -22.22
N GLU A 16 20.22 33.51 -22.61
CA GLU A 16 21.66 33.26 -22.86
C GLU A 16 22.41 32.88 -21.57
N ALA A 17 21.99 33.42 -20.41
CA ALA A 17 22.58 33.07 -19.11
C ALA A 17 22.22 31.64 -18.65
N VAL A 18 21.13 31.07 -19.19
CA VAL A 18 20.72 29.67 -18.95
C VAL A 18 21.38 28.72 -19.97
N GLY A 19 22.23 29.24 -20.86
CA GLY A 19 22.99 28.46 -21.83
C GLY A 19 22.26 28.17 -23.13
N ILE A 20 21.11 28.80 -23.38
CA ILE A 20 20.38 28.70 -24.65
C ILE A 20 20.78 29.90 -25.51
N GLY A 21 21.60 29.64 -26.53
CA GLY A 21 22.13 30.68 -27.41
C GLY A 21 21.09 31.26 -28.38
N LYS A 22 21.45 32.35 -29.07
CA LYS A 22 20.66 32.86 -30.19
C LYS A 22 20.67 31.86 -31.35
N GLY A 23 19.50 31.29 -31.63
CA GLY A 23 19.33 30.28 -32.68
C GLY A 23 19.27 28.85 -32.14
N ASP A 24 19.49 28.66 -30.84
CA ASP A 24 19.32 27.36 -30.20
C ASP A 24 17.84 26.96 -30.13
N ALA A 25 17.58 25.67 -30.29
CA ALA A 25 16.23 25.14 -30.23
C ALA A 25 15.75 25.10 -28.77
N LEU A 26 14.72 25.89 -28.46
CA LEU A 26 14.03 25.78 -27.18
C LEU A 26 13.36 24.40 -27.07
N PRO A 27 13.30 23.80 -25.87
CA PRO A 27 12.59 22.55 -25.69
C PRO A 27 11.12 22.72 -26.13
N PRO A 28 10.55 21.73 -26.83
CA PRO A 28 9.19 21.82 -27.31
C PRO A 28 8.20 21.95 -26.14
N PRO A 29 7.10 22.69 -26.30
CA PRO A 29 6.07 22.76 -25.28
C PRO A 29 5.43 21.39 -25.08
N THR A 30 5.31 20.96 -23.82
CA THR A 30 4.58 19.72 -23.47
C THR A 30 3.08 19.95 -23.67
N LEU A 31 2.51 19.33 -24.71
CA LEU A 31 1.09 19.47 -25.06
C LEU A 31 0.15 18.63 -24.16
N GLN A 32 0.67 17.55 -23.59
CA GLN A 32 -0.07 16.63 -22.74
C GLN A 32 0.81 16.25 -21.53
N PRO A 33 0.24 16.10 -20.32
CA PRO A 33 0.98 15.59 -19.17
C PRO A 33 1.50 14.17 -19.45
N SER A 34 2.64 13.84 -18.84
CA SER A 34 3.18 12.48 -18.87
C SER A 34 2.15 11.48 -18.32
N PRO A 35 2.09 10.25 -18.87
CA PRO A 35 1.18 9.23 -18.37
C PRO A 35 1.51 8.86 -16.91
N LEU A 36 0.50 8.40 -16.16
CA LEU A 36 0.66 7.94 -14.77
C LEU A 36 1.63 6.75 -14.65
N PHE A 37 1.67 5.91 -15.68
CA PHE A 37 2.55 4.74 -15.77
C PHE A 37 3.36 4.83 -17.07
N PRO A 38 4.58 5.39 -17.03
CA PRO A 38 5.46 5.38 -18.19
C PRO A 38 5.88 3.94 -18.53
N ALA A 39 6.15 3.68 -19.81
CA ALA A 39 6.62 2.37 -20.25
C ALA A 39 7.99 2.05 -19.63
N LEU A 40 8.11 0.87 -19.03
CA LEU A 40 9.37 0.39 -18.46
C LEU A 40 10.18 -0.34 -19.54
N GLU A 41 11.48 -0.06 -19.63
CA GLU A 41 12.40 -0.74 -20.53
C GLU A 41 12.67 -2.19 -20.09
N HIS A 42 12.58 -2.47 -18.79
CA HIS A 42 12.85 -3.77 -18.20
C HIS A 42 11.66 -4.29 -17.41
N ARG A 43 11.51 -5.62 -17.39
CA ARG A 43 10.48 -6.32 -16.63
C ARG A 43 11.11 -7.04 -15.44
N ALA A 44 10.31 -7.27 -14.41
CA ALA A 44 10.72 -8.09 -13.28
C ALA A 44 11.11 -9.50 -13.74
N ALA A 45 12.12 -10.08 -13.10
CA ALA A 45 12.57 -11.44 -13.39
C ALA A 45 11.45 -12.45 -13.05
N PRO A 46 11.35 -13.57 -13.80
CA PRO A 46 10.44 -14.66 -13.46
C PRO A 46 10.72 -15.20 -12.04
N LEU A 47 9.67 -15.70 -11.38
CA LEU A 47 9.82 -16.38 -10.11
C LEU A 47 10.63 -17.68 -10.29
N PRO A 48 11.52 -18.03 -9.33
CA PRO A 48 12.23 -19.30 -9.40
C PRO A 48 11.21 -20.46 -9.31
N GLY A 49 11.34 -21.40 -10.24
CA GLY A 49 10.57 -22.65 -10.22
C GLY A 49 11.24 -23.72 -9.35
N GLY A 50 10.49 -24.77 -9.03
CA GLY A 50 10.99 -25.95 -8.31
C GLY A 50 10.12 -26.33 -7.12
N GLU A 51 10.23 -27.60 -6.72
CA GLU A 51 9.42 -28.20 -5.65
C GLU A 51 9.61 -27.50 -4.30
N GLU A 52 10.84 -27.07 -3.98
CA GLU A 52 11.15 -26.36 -2.72
C GLU A 52 10.38 -25.04 -2.61
N GLY A 53 10.31 -24.27 -3.70
CA GLY A 53 9.59 -22.99 -3.74
C GLY A 53 8.07 -23.18 -3.58
N GLU A 54 7.53 -24.22 -4.20
CA GLU A 54 6.11 -24.59 -4.10
C GLU A 54 5.77 -25.08 -2.68
N TYR A 55 6.63 -25.91 -2.09
CA TYR A 55 6.48 -26.37 -0.71
C TYR A 55 6.46 -25.20 0.27
N MET A 56 7.43 -24.28 0.16
CA MET A 56 7.52 -23.13 1.05
C MET A 56 6.34 -22.17 0.87
N LEU A 57 5.81 -22.04 -0.36
CA LEU A 57 4.58 -21.30 -0.64
C LEU A 57 3.37 -21.93 0.03
N ALA A 58 3.21 -23.25 -0.05
CA ALA A 58 2.12 -23.98 0.61
C ALA A 58 2.21 -23.81 2.13
N LEU A 59 3.40 -24.03 2.72
CA LEU A 59 3.64 -23.87 4.14
C LEU A 59 3.31 -22.44 4.62
N LYS A 60 3.68 -21.41 3.87
CA LYS A 60 3.32 -20.02 4.17
C LYS A 60 1.80 -19.83 4.24
N GLN A 61 1.06 -20.44 3.33
CA GLN A 61 -0.41 -20.34 3.30
C GLN A 61 -1.03 -21.05 4.50
N GLU A 62 -0.53 -22.24 4.84
CA GLU A 62 -0.97 -23.01 6.00
C GLU A 62 -0.68 -22.27 7.31
N LEU A 63 0.53 -21.71 7.45
CA LEU A 63 0.90 -20.91 8.62
C LEU A 63 -0.06 -19.74 8.79
N ARG A 64 -0.38 -19.00 7.73
CA ARG A 64 -1.35 -17.89 7.80
C ARG A 64 -2.71 -18.37 8.31
N ARG A 65 -3.17 -19.54 7.87
CA ARG A 65 -4.45 -20.12 8.31
C ARG A 65 -4.38 -20.56 9.77
N ALA A 66 -3.32 -21.25 10.17
CA ALA A 66 -3.09 -21.73 11.52
C ALA A 66 -3.00 -20.56 12.52
N MET A 67 -2.24 -19.52 12.20
CA MET A 67 -2.06 -18.35 13.05
C MET A 67 -3.39 -17.62 13.37
N ARG A 68 -4.36 -17.64 12.46
CA ARG A 68 -5.70 -17.05 12.69
C ARG A 68 -6.57 -17.86 13.64
N GLY A 69 -6.27 -19.14 13.81
CA GLY A 69 -6.93 -20.03 14.77
C GLY A 69 -6.24 -20.06 16.14
N LEU A 70 -5.03 -19.48 16.26
CA LEU A 70 -4.33 -19.44 17.53
C LEU A 70 -4.96 -18.43 18.48
N PRO A 71 -4.83 -18.66 19.80
CA PRO A 71 -5.31 -17.74 20.81
C PRO A 71 -4.71 -16.33 20.62
N TYR A 72 -3.47 -16.22 20.16
CA TYR A 72 -2.76 -14.95 19.89
C TYR A 72 -3.38 -14.06 18.82
N PHE A 73 -4.36 -14.55 18.05
CA PHE A 73 -5.07 -13.74 17.05
C PHE A 73 -6.21 -12.96 17.72
N VAL A 74 -5.86 -11.85 18.36
CA VAL A 74 -6.83 -10.93 18.98
C VAL A 74 -7.74 -10.34 17.90
N LYS A 75 -9.04 -10.66 18.00
CA LYS A 75 -10.06 -10.07 17.12
C LYS A 75 -10.50 -8.72 17.68
N PRO A 76 -10.85 -7.75 16.82
CA PRO A 76 -11.50 -6.52 17.28
C PRO A 76 -12.74 -6.85 18.11
N GLY A 77 -12.96 -6.09 19.18
CA GLY A 77 -14.16 -6.22 20.00
C GLY A 77 -15.43 -6.11 19.16
N ALA A 78 -16.44 -6.92 19.46
CA ALA A 78 -17.70 -6.88 18.74
C ALA A 78 -18.33 -5.49 18.87
N PRO A 79 -18.87 -4.91 17.77
CA PRO A 79 -19.59 -3.65 17.86
C PRO A 79 -20.79 -3.82 18.79
N ARG A 80 -21.11 -2.74 19.52
CA ARG A 80 -22.29 -2.70 20.38
C ARG A 80 -23.53 -3.01 19.54
N ARG A 81 -24.34 -3.97 20.00
CA ARG A 81 -25.61 -4.28 19.35
C ARG A 81 -26.66 -3.25 19.75
N ASP A 82 -27.37 -2.70 18.77
CA ASP A 82 -28.41 -1.69 19.01
C ASP A 82 -29.71 -2.30 19.53
N ILE A 83 -29.96 -3.58 19.22
CA ILE A 83 -31.20 -4.30 19.53
C ILE A 83 -30.85 -5.70 20.00
N GLU A 84 -31.36 -6.08 21.17
CA GLU A 84 -31.29 -7.46 21.68
C GLU A 84 -32.36 -8.32 21.01
N ARG A 85 -31.96 -9.47 20.45
CA ARG A 85 -32.88 -10.38 19.77
C ARG A 85 -32.86 -11.76 20.43
N TYR A 86 -34.00 -12.44 20.46
CA TYR A 86 -34.08 -13.81 20.95
C TYR A 86 -33.14 -14.78 20.19
N SER A 87 -32.84 -14.48 18.92
CA SER A 87 -31.87 -15.21 18.10
C SER A 87 -30.45 -15.21 18.66
N ASP A 88 -30.10 -14.23 19.49
CA ASP A 88 -28.74 -14.01 19.95
C ASP A 88 -28.28 -15.12 20.90
N LYS A 89 -29.24 -15.73 21.62
CA LYS A 89 -29.01 -16.92 22.45
C LYS A 89 -28.36 -18.08 21.68
N TYR A 90 -28.56 -18.16 20.37
CA TYR A 90 -28.00 -19.21 19.52
C TYR A 90 -26.73 -18.77 18.76
N GLN A 91 -26.38 -17.48 18.81
CA GLN A 91 -25.16 -16.93 18.21
C GLN A 91 -24.00 -16.85 19.21
N LEU A 92 -24.32 -16.80 20.50
CA LEU A 92 -23.37 -16.66 21.61
C LEU A 92 -22.68 -17.99 22.01
N SER A 93 -23.02 -19.10 21.37
CA SER A 93 -22.46 -20.44 21.67
C SER A 93 -21.15 -20.77 20.94
N SER A 94 -20.73 -19.93 20.00
CA SER A 94 -19.32 -19.89 19.60
C SER A 94 -18.57 -19.05 20.64
N PRO A 95 -17.26 -19.22 20.89
CA PRO A 95 -16.54 -18.41 21.88
C PRO A 95 -16.64 -16.92 21.53
N VAL A 96 -17.68 -16.27 22.06
CA VAL A 96 -17.91 -14.84 22.01
C VAL A 96 -17.27 -14.29 23.26
N ASP A 97 -15.96 -14.44 23.32
CA ASP A 97 -15.15 -13.32 23.70
C ASP A 97 -13.77 -13.53 23.11
N SER A 98 -13.33 -12.51 22.38
CA SER A 98 -11.96 -12.24 21.95
C SER A 98 -10.95 -12.19 23.10
N ALA A 99 -11.38 -12.47 24.33
CA ALA A 99 -10.51 -12.77 25.45
C ALA A 99 -9.92 -14.16 25.22
N ILE A 100 -8.71 -14.13 24.69
CA ILE A 100 -7.79 -15.23 24.86
C ILE A 100 -7.82 -15.65 26.33
N ASP A 101 -8.17 -16.90 26.66
CA ASP A 101 -7.85 -17.50 27.97
C ASP A 101 -6.32 -17.72 28.06
N TRP A 102 -5.55 -16.70 27.72
CA TRP A 102 -4.11 -16.63 27.86
C TRP A 102 -3.84 -15.81 29.10
N ASN A 103 -3.39 -16.48 30.14
CA ASN A 103 -2.87 -15.85 31.33
C ASN A 103 -1.34 -15.72 31.19
N PRO A 104 -0.80 -14.55 30.79
CA PRO A 104 0.65 -14.39 30.68
C PRO A 104 1.30 -14.36 32.07
N ASP A 105 2.60 -14.62 32.12
CA ASP A 105 3.37 -14.41 33.34
C ASP A 105 3.55 -12.89 33.59
N TRP A 106 2.69 -12.34 34.45
CA TRP A 106 2.69 -10.93 34.84
C TRP A 106 3.97 -10.47 35.53
N ARG A 107 4.83 -11.38 35.99
CA ARG A 107 6.15 -11.02 36.55
C ARG A 107 7.12 -10.54 35.48
N ARG A 108 6.90 -10.92 34.22
CA ARG A 108 7.74 -10.56 33.07
C ARG A 108 7.21 -9.34 32.31
N LEU A 109 5.99 -8.90 32.61
CA LEU A 109 5.34 -7.78 31.93
C LEU A 109 5.33 -6.53 32.81
N PRO A 110 5.36 -5.32 32.22
CA PRO A 110 5.12 -4.09 32.95
C PRO A 110 3.76 -4.11 33.66
N ARG A 111 3.70 -3.46 34.83
CA ARG A 111 2.48 -3.41 35.65
C ARG A 111 1.33 -2.64 35.00
N GLU A 112 1.62 -1.79 34.01
CA GLU A 112 0.65 -0.95 33.28
C GLU A 112 -0.27 -1.74 32.34
N LEU A 113 0.08 -2.99 32.01
CA LEU A 113 -0.70 -3.85 31.13
C LEU A 113 -1.80 -4.64 31.85
N LYS A 114 -1.89 -4.48 33.17
CA LYS A 114 -2.90 -5.10 34.02
C LYS A 114 -4.09 -4.17 34.21
#